data_AF-A0A357L2D8-F1
#
_entry.id   AF-A0A357L2D8-F1
#
_cell.length_a   1.000
_cell.length_b   1.000
_cell.length_c   1.000
_cell.angle_alpha   90.00
_cell.angle_beta   90.00
_cell.angle_gamma   90.00
#
_symmetry.space_group_name_H-M   'P 1'
#
loop_
_entity.id
_entity.type
_entity.pdbx_description
1 polymer ?
#
loop_
_entity_poly.entity_id
_entity_poly.type
_entity_poly.pdbx_seq_one_letter_code
_entity_poly.pdbx_strand_id
1 'polypeptide(L)' 'YLDFASPESGLGSKIGLDATNKLAPETHREWGTKIRMSDDVVARVDAMWKELGLPGSGKAIW' A
#
# COMPACT_ATOMS: atom_id res chain seq x y z
N TYR A 1 30.55 4.82 -1.38
CA TYR A 1 31.48 4.57 -0.27
C TYR A 1 30.95 5.19 1.03
N LEU A 2 29.67 4.96 1.39
CA LEU A 2 29.04 5.50 2.62
C LEU A 2 28.11 4.49 3.31
N ASP A 3 27.89 3.32 2.71
CA ASP A 3 27.07 2.27 3.28
C ASP A 3 27.98 1.25 3.98
N PHE A 4 28.08 1.36 5.30
CA PHE A 4 28.87 0.47 6.15
C PHE A 4 28.23 -0.92 6.33
N ALA A 5 26.98 -1.10 5.89
CA ALA A 5 26.31 -2.39 5.90
C ALA A 5 26.65 -3.23 4.66
N SER A 6 27.27 -2.63 3.64
CA SER A 6 27.76 -3.36 2.47
C SER A 6 29.00 -4.20 2.82
N PRO A 7 29.10 -5.45 2.30
CA PRO A 7 30.21 -6.35 2.63
C PRO A 7 31.55 -5.85 2.08
N GLU A 8 31.50 -5.14 0.96
CA GLU A 8 32.65 -4.45 0.36
C GLU A 8 32.23 -3.05 -0.06
N SER A 9 33.12 -2.10 0.13
CA SER A 9 32.75 -0.73 -0.17
C SER A 9 32.61 -0.49 -1.66
N GLY A 10 31.45 0.04 -2.06
CA GLY A 10 31.08 0.20 -3.47
C GLY A 10 30.38 -1.02 -4.08
N LEU A 11 30.22 -2.12 -3.34
CA LEU A 11 29.56 -3.35 -3.81
C LEU A 11 28.48 -3.80 -2.81
N GLY A 12 27.23 -3.84 -3.26
CA GLY A 12 26.10 -4.25 -2.42
C GLY A 12 25.07 -5.07 -3.21
N SER A 13 24.25 -5.83 -2.48
CA SER A 13 23.12 -6.58 -3.02
C SER A 13 21.89 -5.71 -3.21
N LYS A 14 20.93 -6.20 -4.00
CA LYS A 14 19.57 -5.64 -4.10
C LYS A 14 18.56 -6.71 -3.72
N ILE A 15 17.49 -6.29 -3.07
CA ILE A 15 16.37 -7.17 -2.72
C ILE A 15 15.18 -6.76 -3.59
N GLY A 16 14.56 -7.75 -4.23
CA GLY A 16 13.26 -7.62 -4.88
C GLY A 16 12.20 -8.26 -4.00
N LEU A 17 11.16 -7.50 -3.66
CA LEU A 17 9.99 -8.01 -2.94
C LEU A 17 8.78 -7.91 -3.88
N ASP A 18 8.25 -9.06 -4.29
CA ASP A 18 7.05 -9.10 -5.12
C ASP A 18 5.79 -9.23 -4.26
N ALA A 19 5.23 -8.08 -3.90
CA ALA A 19 3.98 -7.95 -3.14
C ALA A 19 2.72 -7.82 -4.02
N THR A 20 2.77 -8.23 -5.30
CA THR A 20 1.60 -8.25 -6.17
C THR A 20 0.64 -9.39 -5.82
N ASN A 21 -0.63 -9.26 -6.22
CA ASN A 21 -1.55 -10.39 -6.22
C ASN A 21 -1.04 -11.46 -7.19
N LYS A 22 -1.07 -12.73 -6.78
CA LYS A 22 -0.55 -13.83 -7.59
C LYS A 22 -1.62 -14.35 -8.54
N LEU A 23 -1.24 -14.52 -9.80
CA LEU A 23 -2.08 -15.05 -10.87
C LEU A 23 -1.70 -16.50 -11.18
N ALA A 24 -2.52 -17.25 -11.92
CA ALA A 24 -2.08 -18.55 -12.43
C ALA A 24 -0.97 -18.34 -13.48
N PRO A 25 0.15 -19.08 -13.46
CA PRO A 25 0.44 -20.28 -12.65
C PRO A 25 1.26 -20.03 -11.36
N GLU A 26 1.43 -18.79 -10.90
CA GLU A 26 2.22 -18.44 -9.70
C GLU A 26 1.63 -19.03 -8.41
N THR A 27 0.32 -19.32 -8.41
CA THR A 27 -0.36 -20.01 -7.31
C THR A 27 -1.51 -20.88 -7.82
N HIS A 28 -1.78 -21.98 -7.10
CA HIS A 28 -2.95 -22.83 -7.28
C HIS A 28 -4.05 -22.53 -6.24
N ARG A 29 -3.79 -21.62 -5.31
CA ARG A 29 -4.74 -21.22 -4.26
C ARG A 29 -5.64 -20.12 -4.79
N GLU A 30 -6.88 -20.10 -4.33
CA GLU A 30 -7.74 -18.93 -4.49
C GLU A 30 -7.09 -17.73 -3.78
N TRP A 31 -7.00 -16.61 -4.49
CA TRP A 31 -6.48 -15.37 -3.93
C TRP A 31 -7.60 -14.56 -3.27
N GLY A 32 -7.27 -13.85 -2.19
CA GLY A 32 -8.26 -13.04 -1.47
C GLY A 32 -8.83 -11.93 -2.34
N THR A 33 -10.12 -11.63 -2.16
CA THR A 33 -10.74 -10.47 -2.78
C THR A 33 -10.46 -9.21 -1.95
N LYS A 34 -10.00 -8.15 -2.60
CA LYS A 34 -9.71 -6.88 -1.93
C LYS A 34 -11.01 -6.24 -1.43
N ILE A 35 -11.05 -5.89 -0.15
CA ILE A 35 -12.13 -5.07 0.42
C ILE A 35 -11.97 -3.63 -0.07
N ARG A 36 -13.06 -3.02 -0.54
CA ARG A 36 -13.13 -1.61 -0.97
C ARG A 36 -14.42 -0.98 -0.44
N MET A 37 -14.33 0.26 0.03
CA MET A 37 -15.49 1.05 0.41
C MET A 37 -16.31 1.44 -0.83
N SER A 38 -17.63 1.51 -0.73
CA SER A 38 -18.44 2.01 -1.83
C SER A 38 -18.20 3.50 -2.07
N ASP A 39 -18.25 3.92 -3.34
CA ASP A 39 -17.89 5.30 -3.73
C ASP A 39 -18.86 6.34 -3.13
N ASP A 40 -20.12 5.96 -2.90
CA ASP A 40 -21.14 6.80 -2.25
C ASP A 40 -20.81 7.05 -0.76
N VAL A 41 -20.33 6.03 -0.06
CA VAL A 41 -19.92 6.16 1.35
C VAL A 41 -18.68 7.03 1.45
N VAL A 42 -17.70 6.84 0.55
CA VAL A 42 -16.49 7.69 0.49
C VAL A 42 -16.89 9.15 0.27
N ALA A 43 -17.70 9.44 -0.75
CA ALA A 43 -18.13 10.80 -1.06
C ALA A 43 -18.88 11.47 0.10
N ARG A 44 -19.76 10.72 0.79
CA ARG A 44 -20.49 11.22 1.95
C ARG A 44 -19.55 11.57 3.11
N VAL A 45 -18.60 10.70 3.42
CA VAL A 45 -17.65 10.91 4.53
C VAL A 45 -16.71 12.08 4.21
N ASP A 46 -16.21 12.17 2.97
CA ASP A 46 -15.34 13.25 2.51
C ASP A 46 -16.02 14.63 2.66
N ALA A 47 -17.32 14.73 2.34
CA ALA A 47 -18.08 15.97 2.49
C ALA A 47 -18.19 16.43 3.95
N MET A 48 -18.37 15.49 4.89
CA MET A 48 -18.54 15.80 6.32
C MET A 48 -17.20 16.02 7.04
N TRP A 49 -16.08 15.53 6.49
CA TRP A 49 -14.84 15.38 7.25
C TRP A 49 -14.33 16.67 7.91
N LYS A 50 -14.40 17.80 7.19
CA LYS A 50 -13.96 19.11 7.72
C LYS A 50 -14.84 19.62 8.86
N GLU A 51 -16.11 19.27 8.86
CA GLU A 51 -17.09 19.71 9.84
C GLU A 51 -16.99 18.92 11.15
N LEU A 52 -16.48 17.67 11.08
CA LEU A 52 -16.38 16.77 12.23
C LEU A 52 -15.25 17.13 13.22
N GLY A 53 -14.36 18.06 12.87
CA GLY A 53 -13.26 18.49 13.76
C GLY A 53 -12.27 17.38 14.11
N LEU A 54 -12.17 16.34 13.28
CA LEU A 54 -11.30 15.19 13.50
C LEU A 54 -9.85 15.47 13.07
N PRO A 55 -8.84 14.88 13.75
CA PRO A 55 -7.45 14.99 13.33
C PRO A 55 -7.22 14.29 11.99
N GLY A 56 -6.32 14.84 11.17
CA GLY A 56 -5.95 14.31 9.85
C GLY A 56 -6.48 15.13 8.67
N SER A 57 -5.97 14.85 7.47
CA SER A 57 -6.28 15.64 6.27
C SER A 57 -7.67 15.38 5.67
N GLY A 58 -8.36 14.33 6.11
CA GLY A 58 -9.63 13.91 5.51
C GLY A 58 -9.52 13.42 4.09
N LYS A 59 -8.30 13.15 3.62
CA LYS A 59 -8.07 12.64 2.27
C LYS A 59 -8.49 11.17 2.23
N ALA A 60 -9.43 10.84 1.36
CA ALA A 60 -9.75 9.45 1.05
C ALA A 60 -8.49 8.66 0.66
N ILE A 61 -8.41 7.41 1.10
CA ILE A 61 -7.30 6.48 0.82
C ILE A 61 -7.53 5.62 -0.43
N TRP A 62 -8.64 5.87 -1.14
CA TRP A 62 -9.10 5.11 -2.31
C TRP A 62 -8.89 5.89 -3.60
#